data_AF-A0A655BK92-F1
#
_entry.id   AF-A0A655BK92-F1
#
_cell.length_a   1.000
_cell.length_b   1.000
_cell.length_c   1.000
_cell.angle_alpha   90.00
_cell.angle_beta   90.00
_cell.angle_gamma   90.00
#
_symmetry.space_group_name_H-M   'P 1'
#
loop_
_entity.id
_entity.type
_entity.pdbx_description
1 polymer ?
#
loop_
_entity_poly.entity_id
_entity_poly.type
_entity_poly.pdbx_seq_one_letter_code
_entity_poly.pdbx_strand_id
1 'polypeptide(L)'
;MVSLSGEAQSGLVDAVNEYNQKVQLTFNNLKTDGTSKLASFGERVGDQKLTLDKLSIAIEGKEMAVLEGMEIAGKSDLVNDGKTINSQLDYSLNSLKVQNQDLGSGKLTLKVGQIDGEAWHQFSQQYHAQTQALLNQPDVAQNPELYQQKVTEAFFSALPVLLKGDPVLTLAPLSWKNAKGETTLNLSLFLKDPATTTAQPQTLAQEVDRSVKSLDAKLAIPMDMAVEFMTQIAKLEGYQQDDAEKLAKQQVQGLSAMGQMFRLTTLKDNTIASSLQYANGQITLNGQKMPLEDFVGLFGMPALSVPDVPALPQQ
;
A
#
# COMPACT_ATOMS: atom_id res chain seq x y z
N MET A 1 7.53 25.48 -16.42
CA MET A 1 6.49 25.04 -15.45
C MET A 1 5.23 24.78 -16.25
N VAL A 2 4.51 23.69 -15.97
CA VAL A 2 3.23 23.35 -16.61
C VAL A 2 2.19 23.26 -15.51
N SER A 3 1.02 23.84 -15.73
CA SER A 3 -0.14 23.74 -14.83
C SER A 3 -1.33 23.19 -15.59
N LEU A 4 -2.11 22.34 -14.93
CA LEU A 4 -3.36 21.78 -15.44
C LEU A 4 -4.41 21.90 -14.34
N SER A 5 -5.61 22.38 -14.69
CA SER A 5 -6.77 22.35 -13.81
C SER A 5 -7.97 21.87 -14.60
N GLY A 6 -8.94 21.28 -13.91
CA GLY A 6 -10.16 20.75 -14.50
C GLY A 6 -11.26 20.60 -13.47
N GLU A 7 -12.49 20.83 -13.90
CA GLU A 7 -13.68 20.70 -13.08
C GLU A 7 -14.78 20.00 -13.89
N ALA A 8 -15.50 19.09 -13.24
CA ALA A 8 -16.75 18.54 -13.72
C ALA A 8 -17.78 18.55 -12.58
N GLN A 9 -18.84 19.33 -12.75
CA GLN A 9 -19.92 19.49 -11.76
C GLN A 9 -20.66 18.17 -11.52
N SER A 10 -20.87 17.39 -12.58
CA SER A 10 -21.43 16.04 -12.47
C SER A 10 -21.10 15.21 -13.70
N GLY A 11 -21.27 13.89 -13.56
CA GLY A 11 -21.25 12.97 -14.69
C GLY A 11 -21.93 11.65 -14.33
N LEU A 12 -22.38 10.96 -15.37
CA LEU A 12 -23.04 9.67 -15.29
C LEU A 12 -22.38 8.72 -16.27
N VAL A 13 -22.00 7.54 -15.80
CA VAL A 13 -21.45 6.46 -16.62
C VAL A 13 -22.34 5.24 -16.44
N ASP A 14 -22.89 4.75 -17.55
CA ASP A 14 -23.61 3.48 -17.62
C ASP A 14 -22.65 2.40 -18.13
N ALA A 15 -22.57 1.28 -17.41
CA ALA A 15 -21.76 0.12 -17.74
C ALA A 15 -22.55 -1.17 -17.48
N VAL A 16 -21.97 -2.31 -17.84
CA VAL A 16 -22.53 -3.64 -17.59
C VAL A 16 -21.48 -4.48 -16.85
N ASN A 17 -21.87 -5.16 -15.78
CA ASN A 17 -20.96 -6.06 -15.06
C ASN A 17 -20.91 -7.46 -15.69
N GLU A 18 -20.09 -8.35 -15.14
CA GLU A 18 -19.94 -9.75 -15.60
C GLU A 18 -21.23 -10.57 -15.56
N TYR A 19 -22.23 -10.14 -14.80
CA TYR A 19 -23.54 -10.78 -14.68
C TYR A 19 -24.59 -10.18 -15.62
N ASN A 20 -24.17 -9.35 -16.59
CA ASN A 20 -25.04 -8.59 -17.47
C ASN A 20 -26.00 -7.62 -16.75
N GLN A 21 -25.65 -7.19 -15.54
CA GLN A 21 -26.45 -6.21 -14.80
C GLN A 21 -26.02 -4.79 -15.16
N LYS A 22 -26.98 -3.88 -15.24
CA LYS A 22 -26.74 -2.45 -15.48
C LYS A 22 -26.10 -1.83 -14.24
N VAL A 23 -24.89 -1.33 -14.40
CA VAL A 23 -24.16 -0.56 -13.39
C VAL A 23 -24.20 0.90 -13.77
N GLN A 24 -24.58 1.76 -12.84
CA GLN A 24 -24.57 3.21 -13.02
C GLN A 24 -23.65 3.85 -12.00
N LEU A 25 -22.69 4.63 -12.48
CA LEU A 25 -21.80 5.46 -11.66
C LEU A 25 -22.22 6.92 -11.84
N THR A 26 -22.57 7.59 -10.75
CA THR A 26 -22.89 9.02 -10.75
C THR A 26 -21.90 9.74 -9.85
N PHE A 27 -21.24 10.78 -10.35
CA PHE A 27 -20.31 11.57 -9.56
C PHE A 27 -20.71 13.05 -9.53
N ASN A 28 -20.31 13.74 -8.47
CA ASN A 28 -20.54 15.18 -8.28
C ASN A 28 -19.25 15.89 -7.87
N ASN A 29 -19.03 17.07 -8.46
CA ASN A 29 -17.94 17.99 -8.16
C ASN A 29 -16.56 17.32 -8.19
N LEU A 30 -16.21 16.74 -9.33
CA LEU A 30 -14.84 16.31 -9.58
C LEU A 30 -13.99 17.54 -9.89
N LYS A 31 -12.93 17.77 -9.13
CA LYS A 31 -11.94 18.82 -9.38
C LYS A 31 -10.55 18.22 -9.41
N THR A 32 -9.71 18.76 -10.27
CA THR A 32 -8.30 18.44 -10.29
C THR A 32 -7.49 19.71 -10.55
N ASP A 33 -6.38 19.82 -9.84
CA ASP A 33 -5.41 20.90 -10.00
C ASP A 33 -4.02 20.30 -9.89
N GLY A 34 -3.10 20.73 -10.74
CA GLY A 34 -1.74 20.23 -10.68
C GLY A 34 -0.74 21.17 -11.32
N THR A 35 0.47 21.15 -10.79
CA THR A 35 1.62 21.85 -11.35
C THR A 35 2.78 20.89 -11.45
N SER A 36 3.62 21.07 -12.47
CA SER A 36 4.85 20.30 -12.61
C SER A 36 5.96 21.10 -13.26
N LYS A 37 7.20 20.75 -12.92
CA LYS A 37 8.43 21.30 -13.48
C LYS A 37 9.37 20.16 -13.85
N LEU A 38 10.23 20.41 -14.82
CA LEU A 38 11.30 19.48 -15.19
C LEU A 38 12.48 19.70 -14.23
N ALA A 39 12.97 18.63 -13.62
CA ALA A 39 14.18 18.63 -12.81
C ALA A 39 15.44 18.58 -13.69
N SER A 40 16.60 18.85 -13.11
CA SER A 40 17.89 18.85 -13.83
C SER A 40 18.26 17.49 -14.42
N PHE A 41 17.78 16.39 -13.82
CA PHE A 41 17.97 15.02 -14.27
C PHE A 41 16.90 14.52 -15.25
N GLY A 42 16.11 15.42 -15.85
CA GLY A 42 15.21 15.09 -16.98
C GLY A 42 13.84 14.53 -16.60
N GLU A 43 13.50 14.45 -15.31
CA GLU A 43 12.24 13.91 -14.81
C GLU A 43 11.34 15.02 -14.26
N ARG A 44 10.02 14.79 -14.21
CA ARG A 44 9.06 15.79 -13.72
C ARG A 44 8.73 15.61 -12.25
N VAL A 45 8.64 16.73 -11.55
CA VAL A 45 8.19 16.82 -10.14
C VAL A 45 7.15 17.92 -9.99
N GLY A 46 6.33 17.85 -8.96
CA GLY A 46 5.34 18.88 -8.64
C GLY A 46 4.20 18.37 -7.78
N ASP A 47 3.10 19.09 -7.81
CA ASP A 47 1.94 18.86 -6.96
C ASP A 47 0.72 18.52 -7.82
N GLN A 48 -0.11 17.60 -7.35
CA GLN A 48 -1.38 17.24 -7.97
C GLN A 48 -2.40 17.02 -6.87
N LYS A 49 -3.60 17.57 -7.04
CA LYS A 49 -4.73 17.38 -6.16
C LYS A 49 -5.93 16.97 -7.01
N LEU A 50 -6.68 15.99 -6.53
CA LEU A 50 -7.96 15.58 -7.05
C LEU A 50 -8.94 15.51 -5.89
N THR A 51 -10.11 16.13 -6.04
CA THR A 51 -11.20 16.03 -5.07
C THR A 51 -12.47 15.58 -5.77
N LEU A 52 -13.26 14.76 -5.09
CA LEU A 52 -14.58 14.35 -5.54
C LEU A 52 -15.54 14.39 -4.36
N ASP A 53 -16.60 15.20 -4.45
CA ASP A 53 -17.52 15.38 -3.34
C ASP A 53 -18.37 14.13 -3.11
N LYS A 54 -18.86 13.51 -4.19
CA LYS A 54 -19.71 12.32 -4.10
C LYS A 54 -19.53 11.40 -5.30
N LEU A 55 -19.52 10.11 -5.05
CA LEU A 55 -19.66 9.03 -6.02
C LEU A 55 -20.74 8.05 -5.55
N SER A 56 -21.81 7.91 -6.31
CA SER A 56 -22.86 6.90 -6.11
C SER A 56 -22.70 5.78 -7.14
N ILE A 57 -22.83 4.54 -6.68
CA ILE A 57 -22.80 3.32 -7.49
C ILE A 57 -24.16 2.64 -7.34
N ALA A 58 -24.85 2.43 -8.45
CA ALA A 58 -26.13 1.71 -8.49
C ALA A 58 -26.05 0.48 -9.41
N ILE A 59 -26.74 -0.60 -9.01
CA ILE A 59 -26.88 -1.82 -9.81
C ILE A 59 -28.38 -2.06 -10.00
N GLU A 60 -28.83 -2.23 -11.24
CA GLU A 60 -30.25 -2.39 -11.57
C GLU A 60 -31.14 -1.28 -10.96
N GLY A 61 -30.61 -0.05 -10.93
CA GLY A 61 -31.30 1.12 -10.36
C GLY A 61 -31.34 1.18 -8.83
N LYS A 62 -30.78 0.19 -8.12
CA LYS A 62 -30.64 0.19 -6.66
C LYS A 62 -29.28 0.78 -6.27
N GLU A 63 -29.26 1.81 -5.42
CA GLU A 63 -28.01 2.36 -4.88
C GLU A 63 -27.33 1.33 -3.98
N MET A 64 -26.12 0.94 -4.37
CA MET A 64 -25.34 -0.10 -3.71
C MET A 64 -24.24 0.49 -2.83
N ALA A 65 -23.60 1.58 -3.27
CA ALA A 65 -22.56 2.25 -2.51
C ALA A 65 -22.53 3.76 -2.76
N VAL A 66 -22.12 4.51 -1.75
CA VAL A 66 -21.87 5.95 -1.81
C VAL A 66 -20.55 6.25 -1.15
N LEU A 67 -19.66 6.94 -1.86
CA LEU A 67 -18.42 7.48 -1.35
C LEU A 67 -18.56 9.01 -1.30
N GLU A 68 -18.23 9.62 -0.17
CA GLU A 68 -18.34 11.07 0.02
C GLU A 68 -17.00 11.67 0.45
N GLY A 69 -16.65 12.82 -0.13
CA GLY A 69 -15.47 13.61 0.20
C GLY A 69 -14.17 12.84 -0.02
N MET A 70 -13.94 12.38 -1.25
CA MET A 70 -12.67 11.79 -1.66
C MET A 70 -11.66 12.89 -1.98
N GLU A 71 -10.44 12.76 -1.47
CA GLU A 71 -9.31 13.61 -1.84
C GLU A 71 -8.07 12.74 -2.09
N ILE A 72 -7.37 13.03 -3.19
CA ILE A 72 -6.06 12.47 -3.53
C ILE A 72 -5.12 13.65 -3.74
N ALA A 73 -4.03 13.73 -2.98
CA ALA A 73 -3.02 14.76 -3.13
C ALA A 73 -1.63 14.12 -3.26
N GLY A 74 -1.00 14.29 -4.41
CA GLY A 74 0.37 13.90 -4.68
C GLY A 74 1.29 15.12 -4.66
N LYS A 75 2.47 15.00 -4.06
CA LYS A 75 3.49 16.04 -4.05
C LYS A 75 4.86 15.41 -4.22
N SER A 76 5.69 16.00 -5.07
CA SER A 76 7.11 15.66 -5.21
C SER A 76 7.95 16.93 -5.16
N ASP A 77 8.79 17.02 -4.13
CA ASP A 77 9.73 18.11 -3.91
C ASP A 77 11.17 17.69 -4.23
N LEU A 78 11.98 18.66 -4.65
CA LEU A 78 13.42 18.48 -4.77
C LEU A 78 14.13 19.02 -3.53
N VAL A 79 15.02 18.23 -2.97
CA VAL A 79 15.89 18.58 -1.83
C VAL A 79 17.36 18.36 -2.21
N ASN A 80 18.30 18.66 -1.31
CA ASN A 80 19.75 18.50 -1.52
C ASN A 80 20.23 19.10 -2.84
N ASP A 81 20.07 20.42 -2.98
CA ASP A 81 20.45 21.19 -4.18
C ASP A 81 19.81 20.69 -5.49
N GLY A 82 18.62 20.11 -5.39
CA GLY A 82 17.87 19.66 -6.55
C GLY A 82 18.18 18.24 -7.02
N LYS A 83 19.01 17.48 -6.28
CA LYS A 83 19.45 16.14 -6.67
C LYS A 83 18.60 15.01 -6.10
N THR A 84 17.86 15.26 -5.03
CA THR A 84 17.08 14.24 -4.33
C THR A 84 15.59 14.56 -4.41
N ILE A 85 14.77 13.54 -4.61
CA ILE A 85 13.31 13.63 -4.67
C ILE A 85 12.72 13.12 -3.36
N ASN A 86 11.81 13.91 -2.78
CA ASN A 86 10.90 13.46 -1.74
C ASN A 86 9.47 13.52 -2.30
N SER A 87 8.76 12.40 -2.27
CA SER A 87 7.38 12.30 -2.73
C SER A 87 6.44 11.93 -1.58
N GLN A 88 5.23 12.47 -1.63
CA GLN A 88 4.12 12.19 -0.71
C GLN A 88 2.85 11.98 -1.52
N LEU A 89 2.06 10.98 -1.13
CA LEU A 89 0.73 10.70 -1.66
C LEU A 89 -0.23 10.59 -0.47
N ASP A 90 -1.17 11.51 -0.39
CA ASP A 90 -2.26 11.52 0.58
C ASP A 90 -3.55 11.08 -0.11
N TYR A 91 -4.28 10.19 0.54
CA TYR A 91 -5.64 9.79 0.18
C TYR A 91 -6.53 9.95 1.40
N SER A 92 -7.73 10.49 1.21
CA SER A 92 -8.76 10.52 2.23
C SER A 92 -10.15 10.28 1.65
N LEU A 93 -11.00 9.68 2.48
CA LEU A 93 -12.41 9.44 2.22
C LEU A 93 -13.20 9.79 3.48
N ASN A 94 -14.15 10.71 3.37
CA ASN A 94 -14.92 11.19 4.52
C ASN A 94 -16.05 10.23 4.92
N SER A 95 -16.66 9.53 3.97
CA SER A 95 -17.67 8.51 4.27
C SER A 95 -17.74 7.45 3.18
N LEU A 96 -17.84 6.19 3.58
CA LEU A 96 -18.23 5.06 2.76
C LEU A 96 -19.54 4.50 3.30
N LYS A 97 -20.58 4.48 2.45
CA LYS A 97 -21.83 3.78 2.73
C LYS A 97 -22.03 2.66 1.74
N VAL A 98 -22.45 1.50 2.20
CA VAL A 98 -22.82 0.35 1.35
C VAL A 98 -24.21 -0.10 1.76
N GLN A 99 -25.14 -0.20 0.81
CA GLN A 99 -26.55 -0.51 1.07
C GLN A 99 -27.14 0.23 2.29
N ASN A 100 -26.84 1.53 2.39
CA ASN A 100 -27.24 2.42 3.49
C ASN A 100 -26.59 2.14 4.87
N GLN A 101 -25.65 1.21 4.98
CA GLN A 101 -24.81 1.03 6.16
C GLN A 101 -23.56 1.90 6.06
N ASP A 102 -23.30 2.69 7.09
CA ASP A 102 -22.07 3.49 7.20
C ASP A 102 -20.91 2.60 7.64
N LEU A 103 -19.94 2.43 6.75
CA LEU A 103 -18.73 1.65 7.00
C LEU A 103 -17.60 2.50 7.57
N GLY A 104 -17.75 3.83 7.58
CA GLY A 104 -16.80 4.77 8.15
C GLY A 104 -16.03 5.59 7.12
N SER A 105 -14.83 6.00 7.51
CA SER A 105 -13.95 6.93 6.79
C SER A 105 -12.51 6.42 6.82
N GLY A 106 -11.70 6.82 5.85
CA GLY A 106 -10.35 6.32 5.70
C GLY A 106 -9.34 7.40 5.33
N LYS A 107 -8.10 7.24 5.79
CA LYS A 107 -6.97 8.09 5.41
C LYS A 107 -5.73 7.26 5.17
N LEU A 108 -4.90 7.69 4.23
CA LEU A 108 -3.66 7.05 3.87
C LEU A 108 -2.66 8.14 3.49
N THR A 109 -1.52 8.18 4.18
CA THR A 109 -0.36 8.99 3.77
C THR A 109 0.82 8.08 3.49
N LEU A 110 1.27 8.07 2.24
CA LEU A 110 2.48 7.40 1.78
C LEU A 110 3.56 8.44 1.48
N LYS A 111 4.77 8.24 2.00
CA LYS A 111 5.95 9.07 1.71
C LYS A 111 7.08 8.20 1.22
N VAL A 112 7.76 8.67 0.18
CA VAL A 112 8.99 8.09 -0.34
C VAL A 112 10.03 9.19 -0.37
N GLY A 113 11.01 9.10 0.52
CA GLY A 113 12.08 10.10 0.65
C GLY A 113 13.43 9.56 0.21
N GLN A 114 14.38 10.48 0.02
CA GLN A 114 15.77 10.17 -0.29
C GLN A 114 15.96 9.43 -1.63
N ILE A 115 15.09 9.67 -2.61
CA ILE A 115 15.27 9.10 -3.94
C ILE A 115 16.30 9.93 -4.70
N ASP A 116 17.40 9.31 -5.10
CA ASP A 116 18.40 9.96 -5.96
C ASP A 116 17.82 10.22 -7.35
N GLY A 117 17.98 11.45 -7.86
CA GLY A 117 17.36 11.87 -9.12
C GLY A 117 17.97 11.21 -10.35
N GLU A 118 19.28 10.96 -10.36
CA GLU A 118 19.94 10.23 -11.46
C GLU A 118 19.53 8.76 -11.44
N ALA A 119 19.45 8.16 -10.26
CA ALA A 119 18.94 6.81 -10.06
C ALA A 119 17.48 6.68 -10.52
N TRP A 120 16.62 7.64 -10.18
CA TRP A 120 15.23 7.67 -10.64
C TRP A 120 15.15 7.74 -12.17
N HIS A 121 15.95 8.61 -12.80
CA HIS A 121 16.00 8.70 -14.26
C HIS A 121 16.48 7.39 -14.90
N GLN A 122 17.55 6.81 -14.37
CA GLN A 122 18.08 5.53 -14.84
C GLN A 122 17.04 4.40 -14.70
N PHE A 123 16.35 4.32 -13.55
CA PHE A 123 15.28 3.36 -13.31
C PHE A 123 14.15 3.52 -14.32
N SER A 124 13.67 4.75 -14.53
CA SER A 124 12.60 5.09 -15.48
C SER A 124 12.95 4.62 -16.90
N GLN A 125 14.16 4.92 -17.37
CA GLN A 125 14.64 4.47 -18.68
C GLN A 125 14.70 2.93 -18.79
N GLN A 126 15.25 2.26 -17.78
CA GLN A 126 15.39 0.79 -17.77
C GLN A 126 14.03 0.09 -17.76
N TYR A 127 13.14 0.51 -16.85
CA TYR A 127 11.79 -0.04 -16.75
C TYR A 127 11.01 0.18 -18.05
N HIS A 128 11.08 1.38 -18.63
CA HIS A 128 10.39 1.68 -19.87
C HIS A 128 10.92 0.87 -21.06
N ALA A 129 12.24 0.75 -21.20
CA ALA A 129 12.84 -0.05 -22.26
C ALA A 129 12.45 -1.54 -22.16
N GLN A 130 12.47 -2.10 -20.95
CA GLN A 130 12.08 -3.49 -20.72
C GLN A 130 10.59 -3.72 -21.00
N THR A 131 9.71 -2.87 -20.46
CA THR A 131 8.25 -2.99 -20.68
C THR A 131 7.86 -2.81 -22.15
N GLN A 132 8.50 -1.89 -22.88
CA GLN A 132 8.32 -1.79 -24.34
C GLN A 132 8.78 -3.05 -25.07
N ALA A 133 9.90 -3.66 -24.67
CA ALA A 133 10.39 -4.89 -25.28
C ALA A 133 9.41 -6.07 -25.07
N LEU A 134 8.64 -6.08 -23.97
CA LEU A 134 7.60 -7.08 -23.73
C LEU A 134 6.41 -6.92 -24.69
N LEU A 135 6.03 -5.68 -25.03
CA LEU A 135 4.95 -5.42 -26.00
C LEU A 135 5.31 -5.88 -27.42
N ASN A 136 6.61 -5.94 -27.74
CA ASN A 136 7.10 -6.43 -29.02
C ASN A 136 7.19 -7.97 -29.10
N GLN A 137 6.83 -8.68 -28.03
CA GLN A 137 6.79 -10.15 -27.99
C GLN A 137 5.32 -10.61 -28.07
N PRO A 138 4.85 -11.13 -29.22
CA PRO A 138 3.44 -11.50 -29.41
C PRO A 138 2.91 -12.47 -28.36
N ASP A 139 3.72 -13.46 -27.99
CA ASP A 139 3.35 -14.50 -27.02
C ASP A 139 3.16 -13.94 -25.60
N VAL A 140 3.83 -12.82 -25.28
CA VAL A 140 3.70 -12.11 -24.01
C VAL A 140 2.56 -11.09 -24.08
N ALA A 141 2.51 -10.27 -25.13
CA ALA A 141 1.51 -9.20 -25.26
C ALA A 141 0.07 -9.71 -25.34
N GLN A 142 -0.15 -10.92 -25.88
CA GLN A 142 -1.47 -11.54 -25.99
C GLN A 142 -1.88 -12.33 -24.75
N ASN A 143 -0.98 -12.53 -23.79
CA ASN A 143 -1.24 -13.23 -22.55
C ASN A 143 -1.14 -12.25 -21.36
N PRO A 144 -2.28 -11.75 -20.85
CA PRO A 144 -2.29 -10.76 -19.77
C PRO A 144 -1.54 -11.20 -18.51
N GLU A 145 -1.64 -12.48 -18.14
CA GLU A 145 -0.98 -13.03 -16.95
C GLU A 145 0.55 -13.06 -17.14
N LEU A 146 1.01 -13.58 -18.29
CA LEU A 146 2.43 -13.62 -18.61
C LEU A 146 3.02 -12.21 -18.76
N TYR A 147 2.27 -11.29 -19.36
CA TYR A 147 2.66 -9.88 -19.44
C TYR A 147 2.82 -9.27 -18.05
N GLN A 148 1.84 -9.46 -17.16
CA GLN A 148 1.90 -8.95 -15.79
C GLN A 148 3.09 -9.54 -15.02
N GLN A 149 3.35 -10.84 -15.17
CA GLN A 149 4.53 -11.48 -14.58
C GLN A 149 5.82 -10.83 -15.08
N LYS A 150 5.97 -10.68 -16.40
CA LYS A 150 7.19 -10.12 -17.00
C LYS A 150 7.40 -8.64 -16.67
N VAL A 151 6.32 -7.86 -16.59
CA VAL A 151 6.39 -6.46 -16.13
C VAL A 151 6.83 -6.38 -14.67
N THR A 152 6.39 -7.33 -13.83
CA THR A 152 6.80 -7.43 -12.43
C THR A 152 8.29 -7.80 -12.32
N GLU A 153 8.75 -8.79 -13.09
CA GLU A 153 10.17 -9.13 -13.20
C GLU A 153 11.01 -7.92 -13.65
N ALA A 154 10.51 -7.16 -14.63
CA ALA A 154 11.17 -5.96 -15.12
C ALA A 154 11.34 -4.89 -14.03
N PHE A 155 10.28 -4.64 -13.25
CA PHE A 155 10.32 -3.75 -12.10
C PHE A 155 11.38 -4.18 -11.07
N PHE A 156 11.36 -5.45 -10.65
CA PHE A 156 12.31 -5.95 -9.65
C PHE A 156 13.76 -5.94 -10.15
N SER A 157 13.98 -6.12 -11.46
CA SER A 157 15.33 -6.04 -12.04
C SER A 157 15.92 -4.63 -11.97
N ALA A 158 15.08 -3.59 -12.09
CA ALA A 158 15.49 -2.20 -12.05
C ALA A 158 15.50 -1.62 -10.62
N LEU A 159 14.75 -2.23 -9.69
CA LEU A 159 14.61 -1.77 -8.31
C LEU A 159 15.93 -1.47 -7.58
N PRO A 160 17.02 -2.26 -7.71
CA PRO A 160 18.29 -1.96 -7.04
C PRO A 160 18.85 -0.58 -7.39
N VAL A 161 18.56 -0.05 -8.58
CA VAL A 161 19.00 1.31 -8.98
C VAL A 161 18.41 2.36 -8.04
N LEU A 162 17.14 2.23 -7.65
CA LEU A 162 16.47 3.18 -6.77
C LEU A 162 17.03 3.16 -5.34
N LEU A 163 17.72 2.09 -4.94
CA LEU A 163 18.28 1.94 -3.60
C LEU A 163 19.56 2.75 -3.37
N LYS A 164 20.20 3.27 -4.43
CA LYS A 164 21.43 4.09 -4.36
C LYS A 164 21.34 5.30 -3.42
N GLY A 165 20.13 5.84 -3.22
CA GLY A 165 19.89 7.00 -2.36
C GLY A 165 19.56 6.67 -0.91
N ASP A 166 19.64 5.39 -0.50
CA ASP A 166 19.15 4.91 0.80
C ASP A 166 17.69 5.33 1.09
N PRO A 167 16.73 4.97 0.20
CA PRO A 167 15.40 5.52 0.26
C PRO A 167 14.65 5.14 1.54
N VAL A 168 13.75 6.03 1.94
CA VAL A 168 12.90 5.83 3.12
C VAL A 168 11.45 5.82 2.69
N LEU A 169 10.75 4.72 2.97
CA LEU A 169 9.33 4.56 2.75
C LEU A 169 8.61 4.75 4.09
N THR A 170 7.58 5.59 4.13
CA THR A 170 6.74 5.79 5.31
C THR A 170 5.27 5.71 4.92
N LEU A 171 4.53 4.84 5.58
CA LEU A 171 3.07 4.74 5.53
C LEU A 171 2.55 5.20 6.90
N ALA A 172 2.12 6.46 7.03
CA ALA A 172 1.72 6.97 8.34
C ALA A 172 0.81 8.23 8.25
N PRO A 173 -0.47 8.15 8.65
CA PRO A 173 -1.22 6.93 8.99
C PRO A 173 -1.81 6.26 7.74
N LEU A 174 -1.93 4.93 7.75
CA LEU A 174 -3.09 4.26 7.15
C LEU A 174 -4.12 4.10 8.27
N SER A 175 -5.28 4.73 8.14
CA SER A 175 -6.33 4.65 9.15
C SER A 175 -7.71 4.39 8.57
N TRP A 176 -8.52 3.71 9.38
CA TRP A 176 -9.94 3.53 9.14
C TRP A 176 -10.71 3.87 10.41
N LYS A 177 -11.75 4.69 10.31
CA LYS A 177 -12.49 5.21 11.45
C LYS A 177 -13.98 5.00 11.27
N ASN A 178 -14.64 4.52 12.32
CA ASN A 178 -16.10 4.49 12.44
C ASN A 178 -16.55 5.21 13.73
N ALA A 179 -17.83 5.08 14.08
CA ALA A 179 -18.39 5.72 15.27
C ALA A 179 -17.81 5.22 16.61
N LYS A 180 -17.12 4.08 16.62
CA LYS A 180 -16.59 3.43 17.83
C LYS A 180 -15.07 3.49 17.98
N GLY A 181 -14.36 4.06 17.01
CA GLY A 181 -12.92 4.28 17.11
C GLY A 181 -12.21 4.33 15.77
N GLU A 182 -10.88 4.33 15.83
CA GLU A 182 -10.01 4.42 14.66
C GLU A 182 -8.90 3.37 14.75
N THR A 183 -8.81 2.53 13.71
CA THR A 183 -7.70 1.60 13.49
C THR A 183 -6.60 2.37 12.78
N THR A 184 -5.36 2.16 13.18
CA THR A 184 -4.19 2.79 12.56
C THR A 184 -3.09 1.77 12.29
N LEU A 185 -2.48 1.86 11.12
CA LEU A 185 -1.21 1.24 10.77
C LEU A 185 -0.20 2.34 10.44
N ASN A 186 0.93 2.30 11.12
CA ASN A 186 2.10 3.11 10.79
C ASN A 186 3.24 2.16 10.40
N LEU A 187 3.94 2.45 9.31
CA LEU A 187 5.09 1.69 8.86
C LEU A 187 6.18 2.64 8.37
N SER A 188 7.42 2.37 8.72
CA SER A 188 8.62 3.03 8.22
C SER A 188 9.64 1.98 7.83
N LEU A 189 10.10 2.03 6.59
CA LEU A 189 11.09 1.13 6.02
C LEU A 189 12.26 1.97 5.52
N PHE A 190 13.43 1.75 6.11
CA PHE A 190 14.68 2.35 5.70
C PHE A 190 15.44 1.33 4.87
N LEU A 191 15.73 1.69 3.63
CA LEU A 191 16.47 0.87 2.69
C LEU A 191 17.90 1.37 2.58
N LYS A 192 18.75 0.57 1.94
CA LYS A 192 20.13 0.94 1.62
C LYS A 192 20.60 0.32 0.33
N ASP A 193 21.62 0.90 -0.28
CA ASP A 193 22.19 0.42 -1.53
C ASP A 193 22.84 -0.98 -1.38
N PRO A 194 22.31 -2.03 -2.03
CA PRO A 194 22.86 -3.38 -1.95
C PRO A 194 24.23 -3.54 -2.63
N ALA A 195 24.65 -2.57 -3.46
CA ALA A 195 25.97 -2.55 -4.10
C ALA A 195 27.10 -2.21 -3.10
N THR A 196 26.77 -1.64 -1.94
CA THR A 196 27.75 -1.35 -0.87
C THR A 196 28.25 -2.61 -0.17
N THR A 197 27.59 -3.74 -0.36
CA THR A 197 27.96 -5.04 0.20
C THR A 197 28.22 -6.05 -0.91
N THR A 198 29.48 -6.45 -1.08
CA THR A 198 29.92 -7.41 -2.12
C THR A 198 30.02 -8.84 -1.62
N ALA A 199 29.99 -9.05 -0.30
CA ALA A 199 30.02 -10.39 0.28
C ALA A 199 28.73 -11.14 -0.07
N GLN A 200 28.86 -12.40 -0.48
CA GLN A 200 27.72 -13.25 -0.76
C GLN A 200 27.04 -13.61 0.57
N PRO A 201 25.72 -13.42 0.70
CA PRO A 201 25.00 -13.70 1.93
C PRO A 201 24.97 -15.21 2.19
N GLN A 202 25.24 -15.58 3.44
CA GLN A 202 25.26 -16.95 3.95
C GLN A 202 24.02 -17.27 4.78
N THR A 203 23.29 -16.25 5.24
CA THR A 203 22.07 -16.40 6.05
C THR A 203 20.93 -15.53 5.50
N LEU A 204 19.70 -15.86 5.88
CA LEU A 204 18.54 -15.05 5.53
C LEU A 204 18.66 -13.63 6.08
N ALA A 205 19.14 -13.49 7.32
CA ALA A 205 19.42 -12.18 7.90
C ALA A 205 20.36 -11.35 7.03
N GLN A 206 21.44 -11.94 6.51
CA GLN A 206 22.40 -11.23 5.64
C GLN A 206 21.81 -10.83 4.29
N GLU A 207 20.93 -11.64 3.71
CA GLU A 207 20.23 -11.29 2.47
C GLU A 207 19.30 -10.09 2.69
N VAL A 208 18.49 -10.11 3.76
CA VAL A 208 17.59 -8.99 4.08
C VAL A 208 18.38 -7.74 4.48
N ASP A 209 19.42 -7.91 5.30
CA ASP A 209 20.35 -6.85 5.70
C ASP A 209 21.12 -6.28 4.50
N ARG A 210 21.05 -6.86 3.30
CA ARG A 210 21.71 -6.26 2.13
C ARG A 210 20.99 -5.01 1.64
N SER A 211 19.66 -5.02 1.68
CA SER A 211 18.81 -3.96 1.12
C SER A 211 17.97 -3.25 2.17
N VAL A 212 17.74 -3.87 3.33
CA VAL A 212 16.95 -3.31 4.44
C VAL A 212 17.89 -2.86 5.54
N LYS A 213 17.81 -1.58 5.91
CA LYS A 213 18.50 -1.01 7.07
C LYS A 213 17.68 -1.20 8.34
N SER A 214 16.41 -0.88 8.28
CA SER A 214 15.46 -1.12 9.37
C SER A 214 14.01 -1.06 8.92
N LEU A 215 13.14 -1.69 9.70
CA LEU A 215 11.69 -1.61 9.60
C LEU A 215 11.13 -1.26 10.99
N ASP A 216 10.15 -0.37 11.06
CA ASP A 216 9.28 -0.17 12.23
C ASP A 216 7.84 -0.19 11.73
N ALA A 217 7.01 -1.09 12.25
CA ALA A 217 5.60 -1.17 11.96
C ALA A 217 4.81 -1.24 13.27
N LYS A 218 3.71 -0.48 13.35
CA LYS A 218 2.81 -0.42 14.49
C LYS A 218 1.37 -0.44 14.03
N LEU A 219 0.63 -1.43 14.49
CA LEU A 219 -0.80 -1.62 14.26
C LEU A 219 -1.54 -1.43 15.58
N ALA A 220 -2.63 -0.67 15.55
CA ALA A 220 -3.56 -0.53 16.67
C ALA A 220 -5.00 -0.64 16.15
N ILE A 221 -5.74 -1.62 16.68
CA ILE A 221 -7.14 -1.89 16.34
C ILE A 221 -7.95 -1.86 17.65
N PRO A 222 -8.70 -0.78 17.93
CA PRO A 222 -9.64 -0.77 19.05
C PRO A 222 -10.69 -1.86 18.87
N MET A 223 -10.97 -2.67 19.90
CA MET A 223 -11.92 -3.78 19.78
C MET A 223 -13.32 -3.28 19.42
N ASP A 224 -13.78 -2.20 20.03
CA ASP A 224 -15.12 -1.65 19.79
C ASP A 224 -15.28 -1.16 18.34
N MET A 225 -14.20 -0.58 17.78
CA MET A 225 -14.14 -0.21 16.37
C MET A 225 -14.26 -1.44 15.47
N ALA A 226 -13.50 -2.50 15.73
CA ALA A 226 -13.54 -3.71 14.90
C ALA A 226 -14.90 -4.43 14.99
N VAL A 227 -15.51 -4.47 16.19
CA VAL A 227 -16.84 -5.05 16.40
C VAL A 227 -17.90 -4.26 15.63
N GLU A 228 -17.86 -2.92 15.69
CA GLU A 228 -18.77 -2.08 14.92
C GLU A 228 -18.64 -2.34 13.42
N PHE A 229 -17.41 -2.36 12.91
CA PHE A 229 -17.16 -2.62 11.49
C PHE A 229 -17.74 -3.98 11.07
N MET A 230 -17.42 -5.05 11.81
CA MET A 230 -17.94 -6.39 11.52
C MET A 230 -19.46 -6.50 11.71
N THR A 231 -20.05 -5.70 12.60
CA THR A 231 -21.51 -5.63 12.77
C THR A 231 -22.15 -5.07 11.51
N GLN A 232 -21.59 -4.00 10.93
CA GLN A 232 -22.10 -3.46 9.67
C GLN A 232 -21.93 -4.46 8.52
N ILE A 233 -20.82 -5.20 8.45
CA ILE A 233 -20.64 -6.28 7.47
C ILE A 233 -21.70 -7.38 7.63
N ALA A 234 -21.93 -7.88 8.84
CA ALA A 234 -22.97 -8.89 9.08
C ALA A 234 -24.38 -8.36 8.71
N LYS A 235 -24.68 -7.08 8.95
CA LYS A 235 -25.96 -6.50 8.49
C LYS A 235 -26.07 -6.46 6.97
N LEU A 236 -24.97 -6.27 6.23
CA LEU A 236 -24.95 -6.39 4.77
C LEU A 236 -25.20 -7.82 4.28
N GLU A 237 -24.80 -8.82 5.07
CA GLU A 237 -25.11 -10.23 4.83
C GLU A 237 -26.56 -10.62 5.20
N GLY A 238 -27.32 -9.69 5.80
CA GLY A 238 -28.74 -9.86 6.12
C GLY A 238 -29.04 -10.21 7.58
N TYR A 239 -28.03 -10.23 8.46
CA TYR A 239 -28.26 -10.43 9.90
C TYR A 239 -29.00 -9.24 10.51
N GLN A 240 -29.88 -9.53 11.47
CA GLN A 240 -30.51 -8.51 12.31
C GLN A 240 -29.50 -7.91 13.29
N GLN A 241 -29.76 -6.69 13.77
CA GLN A 241 -28.83 -5.91 14.60
C GLN A 241 -28.24 -6.71 15.77
N ASP A 242 -29.09 -7.33 16.59
CA ASP A 242 -28.65 -8.03 17.80
C ASP A 242 -27.80 -9.28 17.49
N ASP A 243 -28.17 -10.03 16.45
CA ASP A 243 -27.43 -11.20 15.99
C ASP A 243 -26.10 -10.81 15.34
N ALA A 244 -26.11 -9.73 14.55
CA ALA A 244 -24.93 -9.17 13.91
C ALA A 244 -23.90 -8.71 14.94
N GLU A 245 -24.31 -7.97 15.97
CA GLU A 245 -23.42 -7.50 17.03
C GLU A 245 -22.83 -8.67 17.83
N LYS A 246 -23.65 -9.66 18.17
CA LYS A 246 -23.19 -10.86 18.88
C LYS A 246 -22.17 -11.65 18.05
N LEU A 247 -22.45 -11.85 16.76
CA LEU A 247 -21.56 -12.53 15.82
C LEU A 247 -20.23 -11.77 15.67
N ALA A 248 -20.29 -10.47 15.41
CA ALA A 248 -19.12 -9.60 15.27
C ALA A 248 -18.25 -9.62 16.52
N LYS A 249 -18.87 -9.52 17.71
CA LYS A 249 -18.15 -9.59 18.98
C LYS A 249 -17.41 -10.91 19.15
N GLN A 250 -18.05 -12.03 18.87
CA GLN A 250 -17.42 -13.35 18.95
C GLN A 250 -16.26 -13.50 17.96
N GLN A 251 -16.44 -13.04 16.71
CA GLN A 251 -15.39 -13.12 15.70
C GLN A 251 -14.16 -12.27 16.06
N VAL A 252 -14.37 -11.01 16.47
CA VAL A 252 -13.27 -10.11 16.85
C VAL A 252 -12.55 -10.61 18.11
N GLN A 253 -13.30 -11.10 19.10
CA GLN A 253 -12.71 -11.72 20.30
C GLN A 253 -11.90 -12.99 19.96
N GLY A 254 -12.42 -13.83 19.06
CA GLY A 254 -11.73 -15.02 18.56
C GLY A 254 -10.42 -14.66 17.85
N LEU A 255 -10.44 -13.69 16.94
CA LEU A 255 -9.25 -13.19 16.23
C LEU A 255 -8.23 -12.58 17.21
N SER A 256 -8.69 -11.78 18.18
CA SER A 256 -7.83 -11.23 19.23
C SER A 256 -7.15 -12.35 20.03
N ALA A 257 -7.92 -13.34 20.49
CA ALA A 257 -7.40 -14.45 21.28
C ALA A 257 -6.40 -15.29 20.46
N MET A 258 -6.68 -15.55 19.19
CA MET A 258 -5.78 -16.25 18.28
C MET A 258 -4.48 -15.47 18.07
N GLY A 259 -4.57 -14.16 17.83
CA GLY A 259 -3.40 -13.29 17.68
C GLY A 259 -2.51 -13.29 18.93
N GLN A 260 -3.11 -13.29 20.12
CA GLN A 260 -2.37 -13.41 21.39
C GLN A 260 -1.76 -14.80 21.58
N MET A 261 -2.49 -15.86 21.20
CA MET A 261 -2.01 -17.25 21.28
C MET A 261 -0.76 -17.46 20.42
N PHE A 262 -0.74 -16.92 19.21
CA PHE A 262 0.44 -16.93 18.32
C PHE A 262 1.46 -15.82 18.64
N ARG A 263 1.22 -15.02 19.69
CA ARG A 263 2.08 -13.90 20.11
C ARG A 263 2.28 -12.80 19.05
N LEU A 264 1.42 -12.76 18.03
CA LEU A 264 1.43 -11.77 16.96
C LEU A 264 0.84 -10.43 17.41
N THR A 265 -0.08 -10.46 18.36
CA THR A 265 -0.72 -9.28 18.92
C THR A 265 -0.70 -9.30 20.44
N THR A 266 -0.88 -8.11 21.01
CA THR A 266 -1.15 -7.88 22.43
C THR A 266 -2.52 -7.23 22.56
N LEU A 267 -3.19 -7.47 23.69
CA LEU A 267 -4.41 -6.78 24.04
C LEU A 267 -4.12 -5.87 25.24
N LYS A 268 -4.15 -4.55 25.01
CA LYS A 268 -3.93 -3.54 26.05
C LYS A 268 -4.95 -2.43 25.86
N ASP A 269 -5.59 -1.99 26.95
CA ASP A 269 -6.56 -0.88 26.92
C ASP A 269 -7.66 -1.07 25.86
N ASN A 270 -8.24 -2.28 25.79
CA ASN A 270 -9.25 -2.67 24.78
C ASN A 270 -8.79 -2.51 23.31
N THR A 271 -7.48 -2.54 23.08
CA THR A 271 -6.86 -2.37 21.76
C THR A 271 -5.99 -3.58 21.43
N ILE A 272 -6.29 -4.21 20.29
CA ILE A 272 -5.44 -5.23 19.68
C ILE A 272 -4.28 -4.48 19.03
N ALA A 273 -3.08 -4.62 19.59
CA ALA A 273 -1.89 -3.94 19.12
C ALA A 273 -0.85 -4.93 18.63
N SER A 274 -0.13 -4.57 17.57
CA SER A 274 1.06 -5.28 17.12
C SER A 274 2.17 -4.28 16.83
N SER A 275 3.39 -4.62 17.22
CA SER A 275 4.59 -3.86 16.85
C SER A 275 5.64 -4.79 16.33
N LEU A 276 6.22 -4.45 15.18
CA LEU A 276 7.27 -5.21 14.54
C LEU A 276 8.41 -4.26 14.21
N GLN A 277 9.61 -4.58 14.69
CA GLN A 277 10.82 -3.86 14.33
C GLN A 277 11.83 -4.84 13.76
N TYR A 278 12.58 -4.41 12.75
CA TYR A 278 13.72 -5.14 12.22
C TYR A 278 14.92 -4.22 12.15
N ALA A 279 16.09 -4.70 12.56
CA ALA A 279 17.38 -4.10 12.25
C ALA A 279 18.50 -5.11 12.50
N ASN A 280 19.48 -5.18 11.58
CA ASN A 280 20.71 -5.98 11.74
C ASN A 280 20.40 -7.45 12.07
N GLY A 281 19.55 -8.09 11.26
CA GLY A 281 19.17 -9.49 11.45
C GLY A 281 18.30 -9.80 12.67
N GLN A 282 17.92 -8.80 13.46
CA GLN A 282 17.12 -8.95 14.68
C GLN A 282 15.71 -8.42 14.48
N ILE A 283 14.73 -9.19 14.90
CA ILE A 283 13.32 -8.84 14.98
C ILE A 283 12.96 -8.49 16.43
N THR A 284 12.18 -7.43 16.62
CA THR A 284 11.46 -7.17 17.88
C THR A 284 9.97 -7.20 17.60
N LEU A 285 9.29 -8.28 17.98
CA LEU A 285 7.84 -8.43 17.86
C LEU A 285 7.21 -8.21 19.23
N ASN A 286 6.34 -7.21 19.38
CA ASN A 286 5.64 -6.92 20.63
C ASN A 286 6.57 -6.78 21.86
N GLY A 287 7.77 -6.21 21.64
CA GLY A 287 8.82 -6.07 22.64
C GLY A 287 9.70 -7.30 22.86
N GLN A 288 9.38 -8.45 22.25
CA GLN A 288 10.19 -9.67 22.32
C GLN A 288 11.20 -9.69 21.17
N LYS A 289 12.49 -9.79 21.52
CA LYS A 289 13.59 -9.86 20.55
C LYS A 289 13.87 -11.30 20.13
N MET A 290 14.10 -11.51 18.83
CA MET A 290 14.51 -12.79 18.26
C MET A 290 15.27 -12.60 16.94
N PRO A 291 16.15 -13.53 16.55
CA PRO A 291 16.71 -13.58 15.19
C PRO A 291 15.62 -13.63 14.11
N LEU A 292 15.93 -13.12 12.92
CA LEU A 292 15.01 -13.16 11.76
C LEU A 292 14.62 -14.61 11.41
N GLU A 293 15.56 -15.53 11.47
CA GLU A 293 15.35 -16.95 11.15
C GLU A 293 14.32 -17.58 12.09
N ASP A 294 14.40 -17.29 13.39
CA ASP A 294 13.44 -17.78 14.38
C ASP A 294 12.05 -17.21 14.11
N PHE A 295 11.96 -15.92 13.76
CA PHE A 295 10.70 -15.27 13.40
C PHE A 295 10.05 -15.91 12.17
N VAL A 296 10.80 -16.15 11.10
CA VAL A 296 10.30 -16.82 9.88
C VAL A 296 9.88 -18.26 10.18
N GLY A 297 10.63 -18.94 11.06
CA GLY A 297 10.30 -20.29 11.54
C GLY A 297 8.93 -20.39 12.22
N LEU A 298 8.43 -19.32 12.84
CA LEU A 298 7.09 -19.30 13.45
C LEU A 298 5.96 -19.54 12.45
N PHE A 299 6.17 -19.21 11.17
CA PHE A 299 5.15 -19.32 10.13
C PHE A 299 5.27 -20.61 9.31
N GLY A 300 6.15 -21.54 9.70
CA GLY A 300 6.32 -22.81 9.00
C GLY A 300 6.75 -22.66 7.55
N MET A 301 7.29 -21.49 7.17
CA MET A 301 7.86 -21.29 5.85
C MET A 301 9.12 -22.15 5.78
N PRO A 302 9.24 -23.11 4.82
CA PRO A 302 10.52 -23.75 4.57
C PRO A 302 11.52 -22.62 4.37
N ALA A 303 12.69 -22.71 5.04
CA ALA A 303 13.73 -21.70 4.95
C ALA A 303 13.81 -21.25 3.49
N LEU A 304 13.46 -19.98 3.22
CA LEU A 304 13.46 -19.43 1.87
C LEU A 304 14.84 -19.78 1.31
N SER A 305 14.90 -20.79 0.44
CA SER A 305 16.16 -21.24 -0.10
C SER A 305 16.70 -20.04 -0.83
N VAL A 306 17.90 -19.60 -0.43
CA VAL A 306 18.64 -18.55 -1.12
C VAL A 306 18.50 -18.84 -2.61
N PRO A 307 17.97 -17.92 -3.43
CA PRO A 307 17.84 -18.16 -4.86
C PRO A 307 19.22 -18.56 -5.40
N ASP A 308 19.31 -19.67 -6.13
CA ASP A 308 20.53 -20.03 -6.84
C ASP A 308 20.87 -18.90 -7.81
N VAL A 309 21.85 -18.07 -7.45
CA VAL A 309 22.38 -17.02 -8.32
C VAL A 309 23.14 -17.73 -9.45
N PRO A 310 22.80 -17.52 -10.72
CA PRO A 310 23.57 -18.09 -11.84
C PRO A 310 25.03 -17.67 -11.70
N ALA A 311 25.94 -18.65 -11.72
CA ALA A 311 27.36 -18.38 -11.73
C ALA A 311 27.69 -17.47 -12.92
N LEU A 312 28.30 -16.31 -12.63
CA LEU A 312 28.87 -15.45 -13.68
C LEU A 312 29.87 -16.28 -14.50
N PRO A 313 29.82 -16.25 -15.85
CA PRO A 313 30.82 -16.89 -16.66
C PRO A 313 32.19 -16.32 -16.29
N GLN A 314 33.10 -17.19 -15.85
CA GLN A 314 34.50 -16.85 -15.75
C GLN A 314 35.02 -16.58 -17.17
N GLN A 315 35.72 -15.47 -17.33
CA GLN A 315 36.34 -15.03 -18.60
C GLN A 315 37.30 -16.08 -19.16
#